data_AF-A0AAT9HQQ0-F1
#
_entry.id   AF-A0AAT9HQQ0-F1
#
_cell.length_a   1.000
_cell.length_b   1.000
_cell.length_c   1.000
_cell.angle_alpha   90.00
_cell.angle_beta   90.00
_cell.angle_gamma   90.00
#
_symmetry.space_group_name_H-M   'P 1'
#
loop_
_entity.id
_entity.type
_entity.pdbx_description
1 polymer ?
#
loop_
_entity_poly.entity_id
_entity_poly.type
_entity_poly.pdbx_seq_one_letter_code
_entity_poly.pdbx_strand_id
1 'polypeptide(L)'
;MPETQLRTTGQSRRHGPVVEGLQFPSRFVEGPITPEPAVATSLHRPHGEFSTASVSLLSSAAGSVEIWPDTLRATRLIWTHSTRTLLEHLLTFPGETWQQRWDASPLGRGEVDAQAVASRRTTGNSIMPGIRALYCLRAVRPTMLALRRNPPPNYDVTFIAAQDDPLLDTFAEQVRVHHFRHVHRRNALNELCMLLANQDVTLSDVTPASLLHFAHENRKARCVLQPGSRAANRFVGRGIWDVLHTMGHFLRPRRRACGPPCCADRCGSMSSLTSTRFPTRPSVACSSTTSPAARRTLTTPP
;
A
#
# COMPACT_ATOMS: atom_id res chain seq x y z
N MET A 1 33.40 10.84 59.45
CA MET A 1 33.42 11.24 58.03
C MET A 1 32.00 11.13 57.51
N PRO A 2 31.32 12.24 57.14
CA PRO A 2 29.92 12.19 56.75
C PRO A 2 29.78 11.72 55.30
N GLU A 3 28.85 10.79 55.09
CA GLU A 3 28.50 10.18 53.82
C GLU A 3 27.70 11.19 52.98
N THR A 4 28.29 11.63 51.87
CA THR A 4 27.66 12.61 50.98
C THR A 4 26.72 11.89 50.04
N GLN A 5 25.42 11.89 50.36
CA GLN A 5 24.38 11.42 49.43
C GLN A 5 24.30 12.37 48.23
N LEU A 6 24.78 11.91 47.07
CA LEU A 6 24.56 12.56 45.79
C LEU A 6 23.08 12.46 45.41
N ARG A 7 22.36 13.54 45.67
CA ARG A 7 20.97 13.74 45.25
C ARG A 7 20.95 13.99 43.75
N THR A 8 20.72 12.94 42.96
CA THR A 8 20.54 13.05 41.51
C THR A 8 19.18 13.69 41.21
N THR A 9 19.17 15.00 40.97
CA THR A 9 18.02 15.69 40.37
C THR A 9 17.98 15.42 38.86
N GLY A 10 17.72 14.16 38.50
CA GLY A 10 17.50 13.74 37.12
C GLY A 10 16.10 14.09 36.63
N GLN A 11 15.72 15.38 36.62
CA GLN A 11 14.57 15.82 35.82
C GLN A 11 14.96 15.77 34.34
N SER A 12 14.81 14.60 33.74
CA SER A 12 14.83 14.43 32.29
C SER A 12 13.64 15.19 31.71
N ARG A 13 13.87 16.45 31.29
CA ARG A 13 12.91 17.24 30.51
C ARG A 13 12.72 16.57 29.15
N ARG A 14 11.87 15.54 29.07
CA ARG A 14 11.45 14.86 27.84
C ARG A 14 10.30 15.58 27.13
N HIS A 15 10.30 16.91 27.16
CA HIS A 15 9.32 17.71 26.43
C HIS A 15 10.09 18.46 25.35
N GLY A 16 10.15 17.85 24.16
CA GLY A 16 10.50 18.61 22.96
C GLY A 16 9.42 19.65 22.66
N PRO A 17 9.65 20.56 21.71
CA PRO A 17 8.74 21.66 21.44
C PRO A 17 7.33 21.16 21.13
N VAL A 18 6.33 21.93 21.55
CA VAL A 18 4.95 21.77 21.07
C VAL A 18 4.98 22.19 19.61
N VAL A 19 4.77 21.23 18.72
CA VAL A 19 4.74 21.47 17.28
C VAL A 19 3.36 22.02 16.93
N GLU A 20 3.31 23.10 16.15
CA GLU A 20 2.05 23.71 15.72
C GLU A 20 1.14 22.68 15.03
N GLY A 21 -0.13 22.60 15.45
CA GLY A 21 -1.09 21.57 15.00
C GLY A 21 -1.03 20.24 15.77
N LEU A 22 -0.04 20.00 16.62
CA LEU A 22 0.02 18.87 17.54
C LEU A 22 -0.21 19.35 18.98
N GLN A 23 -1.31 18.94 19.61
CA GLN A 23 -1.68 19.34 20.99
C GLN A 23 -0.74 18.77 22.08
N PHE A 24 0.46 18.31 21.74
CA PHE A 24 1.42 17.72 22.68
C PHE A 24 2.88 17.92 22.24
N PRO A 25 3.82 17.99 23.20
CA PRO A 25 5.24 18.10 22.92
C PRO A 25 5.77 16.90 22.11
N SER A 26 6.41 17.17 20.97
CA SER A 26 7.01 16.14 20.11
C SER A 26 8.45 15.90 20.55
N ARG A 27 8.80 14.66 20.92
CA ARG A 27 10.21 14.28 21.14
C ARG A 27 11.01 14.10 19.85
N PHE A 28 10.33 14.17 18.71
CA PHE A 28 10.92 14.01 17.39
C PHE A 28 11.16 15.42 16.85
N VAL A 29 12.38 15.89 17.03
CA VAL A 29 12.93 17.12 16.46
C VAL A 29 13.59 16.74 15.14
N GLU A 30 13.53 17.65 14.17
CA GLU A 30 13.95 17.54 12.76
C GLU A 30 15.07 16.52 12.50
N GLY A 31 14.81 15.61 11.54
CA GLY A 31 15.79 14.66 11.03
C GLY A 31 16.35 15.10 9.67
N PRO A 32 17.42 14.45 9.17
CA PRO A 32 18.06 14.82 7.91
C PRO A 32 17.22 14.55 6.65
N ILE A 33 16.11 13.82 6.78
CA ILE A 33 15.20 13.51 5.68
C ILE A 33 13.97 14.41 5.80
N THR A 34 13.75 15.26 4.80
CA THR A 34 12.53 16.05 4.67
C THR A 34 11.35 15.13 4.28
N PRO A 35 10.23 15.12 5.02
CA PRO A 35 9.07 14.32 4.66
C PRO A 35 8.38 14.88 3.41
N GLU A 36 8.29 14.10 2.34
CA GLU A 36 7.64 14.48 1.08
C GLU A 36 6.81 13.29 0.56
N PRO A 37 5.57 13.50 0.04
CA PRO A 37 4.78 12.41 -0.53
C PRO A 37 5.50 11.77 -1.73
N ALA A 38 5.24 10.49 -1.98
CA ALA A 38 5.72 9.84 -3.19
C ALA A 38 5.08 10.49 -4.42
N VAL A 39 5.86 10.59 -5.49
CA VAL A 39 5.38 11.03 -6.80
C VAL A 39 5.26 9.77 -7.65
N ALA A 40 4.04 9.49 -8.11
CA ALA A 40 3.80 8.37 -9.02
C ALA A 40 4.58 8.57 -10.32
N THR A 41 5.40 7.60 -10.70
CA THR A 41 6.06 7.59 -12.02
C THR A 41 5.02 7.32 -13.12
N SER A 42 4.01 6.50 -12.81
CA SER A 42 2.85 6.21 -13.66
C SER A 42 1.64 5.97 -12.78
N LEU A 43 0.45 6.41 -13.22
CA LEU A 43 -0.80 6.09 -12.53
C LEU A 43 -1.02 4.58 -12.54
N HIS A 44 -1.06 3.98 -11.35
CA HIS A 44 -1.27 2.55 -11.20
C HIS A 44 -2.76 2.24 -11.19
N ARG A 45 -3.26 1.73 -12.32
CA ARG A 45 -4.68 1.43 -12.54
C ARG A 45 -4.79 0.04 -13.21
N PRO A 46 -4.49 -1.05 -12.49
CA PRO A 46 -4.41 -2.40 -13.07
C PRO A 46 -5.73 -2.85 -13.72
N HIS A 47 -6.86 -2.35 -13.22
CA HIS A 47 -8.19 -2.71 -13.70
C HIS A 47 -8.87 -1.60 -14.52
N GLY A 48 -8.09 -0.61 -14.98
CA GLY A 48 -8.58 0.51 -15.77
C GLY A 48 -8.94 1.75 -14.94
N GLU A 49 -9.34 2.81 -15.65
CA GLU A 49 -9.72 4.09 -15.05
C GLU A 49 -11.19 4.08 -14.63
N PHE A 50 -11.45 4.37 -13.36
CA PHE A 50 -12.78 4.32 -12.77
C PHE A 50 -13.34 5.68 -12.39
N SER A 51 -12.59 6.78 -12.56
CA SER A 51 -12.97 8.13 -12.09
C SER A 51 -14.42 8.55 -12.40
N THR A 52 -14.93 8.17 -13.57
CA THR A 52 -16.28 8.50 -14.07
C THR A 52 -17.11 7.25 -14.41
N ALA A 53 -16.67 6.07 -13.97
CA ALA A 53 -17.36 4.82 -14.24
C ALA A 53 -18.79 4.82 -13.68
N SER A 54 -19.72 4.19 -14.40
CA SER A 54 -21.10 4.07 -13.91
C SER A 54 -21.18 3.26 -12.62
N VAL A 55 -22.23 3.48 -11.82
CA VAL A 55 -22.49 2.70 -10.60
C VAL A 55 -22.51 1.21 -10.88
N SER A 56 -23.13 0.80 -11.99
CA SER A 56 -23.22 -0.61 -12.39
C SER A 56 -21.84 -1.20 -12.68
N LEU A 57 -21.01 -0.49 -13.45
CA LEU A 57 -19.67 -0.95 -13.81
C LEU A 57 -18.78 -1.10 -12.58
N LEU A 58 -18.71 -0.07 -11.75
CA LEU A 58 -17.82 -0.05 -10.58
C LEU A 58 -18.28 -1.01 -9.48
N SER A 59 -19.60 -1.17 -9.26
CA SER A 59 -20.12 -2.18 -8.32
C SER A 59 -19.91 -3.62 -8.83
N SER A 60 -19.98 -3.84 -10.14
CA SER A 60 -19.67 -5.16 -10.73
C SER A 60 -18.17 -5.45 -10.63
N ALA A 61 -17.33 -4.47 -10.95
CA ALA A 61 -15.89 -4.55 -10.77
C ALA A 61 -15.55 -4.90 -9.33
N ALA A 62 -16.20 -4.29 -8.32
CA ALA A 62 -16.05 -4.56 -6.88
C ALA A 62 -16.41 -5.97 -6.39
N GLY A 63 -17.09 -6.80 -7.20
CA GLY A 63 -17.34 -8.22 -6.91
C GLY A 63 -16.89 -9.19 -8.01
N SER A 64 -16.06 -8.74 -8.95
CA SER A 64 -15.50 -9.56 -10.02
C SER A 64 -14.67 -10.74 -9.50
N VAL A 65 -14.85 -11.90 -10.10
CA VAL A 65 -14.01 -13.08 -9.83
C VAL A 65 -12.60 -12.92 -10.42
N GLU A 66 -12.43 -12.06 -11.43
CA GLU A 66 -11.15 -11.81 -12.06
C GLU A 66 -10.18 -11.08 -11.13
N ILE A 67 -10.71 -10.16 -10.31
CA ILE A 67 -9.92 -9.36 -9.36
C ILE A 67 -9.74 -10.09 -8.03
N TRP A 68 -10.75 -10.87 -7.59
CA TRP A 68 -10.66 -11.64 -6.34
C TRP A 68 -11.00 -13.12 -6.54
N PRO A 69 -10.11 -13.89 -7.20
CA PRO A 69 -10.37 -15.28 -7.54
C PRO A 69 -10.63 -16.15 -6.30
N ASP A 70 -9.88 -15.92 -5.21
CA ASP A 70 -9.97 -16.72 -3.98
C ASP A 70 -11.11 -16.31 -3.03
N THR A 71 -11.86 -15.25 -3.36
CA THR A 71 -12.94 -14.77 -2.50
C THR A 71 -14.23 -15.52 -2.79
N LEU A 72 -14.91 -16.06 -1.77
CA LEU A 72 -16.18 -16.77 -1.95
C LEU A 72 -17.25 -15.94 -2.68
N ARG A 73 -18.09 -16.60 -3.51
CA ARG A 73 -19.16 -15.94 -4.29
C ARG A 73 -20.10 -15.08 -3.42
N ALA A 74 -20.51 -15.59 -2.26
CA ALA A 74 -21.38 -14.86 -1.33
C ALA A 74 -20.73 -13.54 -0.86
N THR A 75 -19.44 -13.58 -0.53
CA THR A 75 -18.66 -12.40 -0.14
C THR A 75 -18.57 -11.39 -1.27
N ARG A 76 -18.34 -11.84 -2.51
CA ARG A 76 -18.30 -10.95 -3.68
C ARG A 76 -19.64 -10.26 -3.95
N LEU A 77 -20.77 -10.98 -3.79
CA LEU A 77 -22.10 -10.38 -3.89
C LEU A 77 -22.33 -9.28 -2.84
N ILE A 78 -21.85 -9.49 -1.61
CA ILE A 78 -21.87 -8.46 -0.56
C ILE A 78 -21.06 -7.24 -1.02
N TRP A 79 -19.88 -7.42 -1.60
CA TRP A 79 -19.05 -6.30 -2.05
C TRP A 79 -19.70 -5.53 -3.18
N THR A 80 -20.28 -6.22 -4.18
CA THR A 80 -21.06 -5.57 -5.24
C THR A 80 -22.20 -4.74 -4.66
N HIS A 81 -23.00 -5.31 -3.76
CA HIS A 81 -24.14 -4.61 -3.17
C HIS A 81 -23.68 -3.42 -2.30
N SER A 82 -22.73 -3.63 -1.37
CA SER A 82 -22.20 -2.56 -0.53
C SER A 82 -21.56 -1.43 -1.34
N THR A 83 -20.86 -1.75 -2.43
CA THR A 83 -20.29 -0.75 -3.33
C THR A 83 -21.38 0.05 -4.04
N ARG A 84 -22.42 -0.61 -4.55
CA ARG A 84 -23.57 0.06 -5.16
C ARG A 84 -24.23 1.03 -4.19
N THR A 85 -24.55 0.58 -2.97
CA THR A 85 -25.16 1.41 -1.93
C THR A 85 -24.30 2.63 -1.60
N LEU A 86 -22.97 2.45 -1.50
CA LEU A 86 -22.05 3.56 -1.27
C LEU A 86 -22.01 4.54 -2.44
N LEU A 87 -21.95 4.06 -3.67
CA LEU A 87 -21.92 4.91 -4.86
C LEU A 87 -23.22 5.71 -5.01
N GLU A 88 -24.37 5.09 -4.76
CA GLU A 88 -25.68 5.78 -4.71
C GLU A 88 -25.71 6.87 -3.65
N HIS A 89 -25.11 6.64 -2.47
CA HIS A 89 -24.93 7.67 -1.46
C HIS A 89 -24.02 8.81 -1.97
N LEU A 90 -22.89 8.49 -2.60
CA LEU A 90 -21.96 9.49 -3.13
C LEU A 90 -22.55 10.36 -4.26
N LEU A 91 -23.54 9.84 -5.01
CA LEU A 91 -24.25 10.62 -6.04
C LEU A 91 -25.00 11.84 -5.47
N THR A 92 -25.29 11.85 -4.17
CA THR A 92 -25.95 12.98 -3.49
C THR A 92 -25.03 14.18 -3.24
N PHE A 93 -23.71 14.01 -3.42
CA PHE A 93 -22.70 15.06 -3.26
C PHE A 93 -22.25 15.61 -4.62
N PRO A 94 -21.85 16.89 -4.70
CA PRO A 94 -21.38 17.50 -5.95
C PRO A 94 -20.09 16.86 -6.46
N GLY A 95 -19.91 16.86 -7.79
CA GLY A 95 -18.70 16.37 -8.46
C GLY A 95 -19.00 15.60 -9.74
N GLU A 96 -18.09 15.67 -10.69
CA GLU A 96 -18.12 14.89 -11.94
C GLU A 96 -17.42 13.54 -11.78
N THR A 97 -16.40 13.46 -10.91
CA THR A 97 -15.67 12.23 -10.62
C THR A 97 -16.03 11.65 -9.25
N TRP A 98 -15.78 10.35 -9.06
CA TRP A 98 -15.92 9.71 -7.75
C TRP A 98 -15.02 10.33 -6.69
N GLN A 99 -13.82 10.79 -7.07
CA GLN A 99 -12.93 11.50 -6.15
C GLN A 99 -13.55 12.81 -5.66
N GLN A 100 -14.10 13.64 -6.55
CA GLN A 100 -14.73 14.91 -6.17
C GLN A 100 -15.93 14.67 -5.24
N ARG A 101 -16.77 13.67 -5.54
CA ARG A 101 -17.90 13.28 -4.70
C ARG A 101 -17.46 12.74 -3.34
N TRP A 102 -16.38 11.97 -3.32
CA TRP A 102 -15.77 11.45 -2.10
C TRP A 102 -15.29 12.60 -1.22
N ASP A 103 -14.52 13.55 -1.76
CA ASP A 103 -14.00 14.71 -1.03
C ASP A 103 -15.11 15.66 -0.56
N ALA A 104 -16.20 15.77 -1.33
CA ALA A 104 -17.40 16.51 -0.96
C ALA A 104 -18.28 15.79 0.08
N SER A 105 -18.07 14.50 0.34
CA SER A 105 -18.83 13.74 1.32
C SER A 105 -18.24 13.82 2.74
N PRO A 106 -19.05 13.78 3.81
CA PRO A 106 -18.56 13.66 5.18
C PRO A 106 -17.71 12.40 5.41
N LEU A 107 -17.93 11.33 4.63
CA LEU A 107 -17.12 10.11 4.67
C LEU A 107 -15.69 10.38 4.20
N GLY A 108 -15.52 11.02 3.04
CA GLY A 108 -14.19 11.27 2.48
C GLY A 108 -13.38 12.33 3.23
N ARG A 109 -14.07 13.25 3.93
CA ARG A 109 -13.44 14.15 4.90
C ARG A 109 -13.13 13.49 6.25
N GLY A 110 -13.61 12.27 6.49
CA GLY A 110 -13.41 11.55 7.75
C GLY A 110 -14.18 12.13 8.94
N GLU A 111 -15.26 12.86 8.67
CA GLU A 111 -16.11 13.50 9.69
C GLU A 111 -17.08 12.51 10.34
N VAL A 112 -17.50 11.48 9.59
CA VAL A 112 -18.49 10.48 10.04
C VAL A 112 -17.95 9.05 9.93
N ASP A 113 -18.47 8.19 10.80
CA ASP A 113 -18.23 6.74 10.73
C ASP A 113 -19.08 6.11 9.62
N ALA A 114 -18.53 5.11 8.94
CA ALA A 114 -19.19 4.36 7.88
C ALA A 114 -20.51 3.72 8.36
N GLN A 115 -20.58 3.34 9.64
CA GLN A 115 -21.79 2.79 10.25
C GLN A 115 -22.92 3.82 10.38
N ALA A 116 -22.60 5.11 10.51
CA ALA A 116 -23.59 6.18 10.59
C ALA A 116 -24.31 6.39 9.24
N VAL A 117 -23.61 6.16 8.13
CA VAL A 117 -24.17 6.26 6.78
C VAL A 117 -25.06 5.07 6.44
N ALA A 118 -24.81 3.90 7.03
CA ALA A 118 -25.54 2.66 6.75
C ALA A 118 -26.97 2.59 7.38
N SER A 119 -27.59 3.71 7.80
CA SER A 119 -28.77 3.68 8.68
C SER A 119 -30.14 3.41 8.00
N ARG A 120 -30.93 2.57 8.68
CA ARG A 120 -32.36 2.17 8.56
C ARG A 120 -32.92 1.56 7.27
N ARG A 121 -32.43 1.88 6.07
CA ARG A 121 -33.02 1.31 4.82
C ARG A 121 -32.39 -0.02 4.38
N THR A 122 -31.17 -0.29 4.83
CA THR A 122 -30.42 -1.50 4.52
C THR A 122 -30.27 -2.32 5.79
N THR A 123 -31.19 -3.27 6.01
CA THR A 123 -31.16 -4.19 7.15
C THR A 123 -29.83 -4.97 7.14
N GLY A 124 -28.86 -4.55 7.95
CA GLY A 124 -27.64 -5.32 8.25
C GLY A 124 -26.45 -5.19 7.29
N ASN A 125 -26.55 -4.49 6.16
CA ASN A 125 -25.45 -4.41 5.20
C ASN A 125 -24.52 -3.21 5.49
N SER A 126 -23.34 -3.50 6.03
CA SER A 126 -22.25 -2.52 6.18
C SER A 126 -21.81 -1.98 4.82
N ILE A 127 -21.60 -0.67 4.70
CA ILE A 127 -20.99 -0.04 3.51
C ILE A 127 -19.47 -0.22 3.45
N MET A 128 -18.85 -0.71 4.54
CA MET A 128 -17.40 -0.87 4.66
C MET A 128 -16.76 -1.71 3.55
N PRO A 129 -17.36 -2.84 3.09
CA PRO A 129 -16.83 -3.57 1.94
C PRO A 129 -16.80 -2.72 0.66
N GLY A 130 -17.74 -1.80 0.48
CA GLY A 130 -17.75 -0.86 -0.63
C GLY A 130 -16.66 0.20 -0.55
N ILE A 131 -16.44 0.77 0.65
CA ILE A 131 -15.32 1.70 0.91
C ILE A 131 -13.99 1.01 0.58
N ARG A 132 -13.84 -0.23 1.07
CA ARG A 132 -12.65 -1.05 0.80
C ARG A 132 -12.42 -1.26 -0.69
N ALA A 133 -13.47 -1.66 -1.43
CA ALA A 133 -13.38 -1.89 -2.86
C ALA A 133 -12.96 -0.63 -3.63
N LEU A 134 -13.53 0.54 -3.30
CA LEU A 134 -13.14 1.82 -3.91
C LEU A 134 -11.66 2.14 -3.72
N TYR A 135 -11.12 1.88 -2.52
CA TYR A 135 -9.69 2.08 -2.26
C TYR A 135 -8.81 1.06 -2.99
N CYS A 136 -9.21 -0.22 -3.02
CA CYS A 136 -8.45 -1.28 -3.71
C CYS A 136 -8.41 -1.06 -5.23
N LEU A 137 -9.54 -0.70 -5.83
CA LEU A 137 -9.67 -0.37 -7.25
C LEU A 137 -9.10 1.02 -7.59
N ARG A 138 -8.68 1.77 -6.57
CA ARG A 138 -8.19 3.15 -6.67
C ARG A 138 -9.11 4.08 -7.45
N ALA A 139 -10.42 3.86 -7.33
CA ALA A 139 -11.43 4.77 -7.85
C ALA A 139 -11.47 6.08 -7.04
N VAL A 140 -11.02 6.02 -5.78
CA VAL A 140 -10.79 7.18 -4.92
C VAL A 140 -9.50 7.00 -4.13
N ARG A 141 -8.84 8.13 -3.86
CA ARG A 141 -7.70 8.29 -2.98
C ARG A 141 -8.17 8.79 -1.61
N PRO A 142 -8.10 7.98 -0.55
CA PRO A 142 -8.52 8.41 0.77
C PRO A 142 -7.54 9.40 1.40
N THR A 143 -8.07 10.34 2.17
CA THR A 143 -7.27 11.08 3.15
C THR A 143 -6.89 10.17 4.32
N MET A 144 -5.79 10.47 5.00
CA MET A 144 -5.37 9.68 6.17
C MET A 144 -6.41 9.71 7.29
N LEU A 145 -7.11 10.83 7.44
CA LEU A 145 -8.18 10.99 8.42
C LEU A 145 -9.36 10.06 8.11
N ALA A 146 -9.85 10.05 6.86
CA ALA A 146 -10.93 9.15 6.44
C ALA A 146 -10.55 7.67 6.60
N LEU A 147 -9.32 7.32 6.22
CA LEU A 147 -8.80 5.96 6.35
C LEU A 147 -8.73 5.52 7.82
N ARG A 148 -8.25 6.40 8.71
CA ARG A 148 -8.15 6.09 10.16
C ARG A 148 -9.48 6.10 10.89
N ARG A 149 -10.44 6.92 10.47
CA ARG A 149 -11.81 6.90 10.98
C ARG A 149 -12.50 5.59 10.61
N ASN A 150 -12.29 5.14 9.38
CA ASN A 150 -12.99 4.01 8.78
C ASN A 150 -11.98 2.95 8.28
N PRO A 151 -11.23 2.27 9.17
CA PRO A 151 -10.20 1.32 8.78
C PRO A 151 -10.85 0.06 8.17
N PRO A 152 -10.59 -0.26 6.89
CA PRO A 152 -11.18 -1.43 6.28
C PRO A 152 -10.60 -2.71 6.91
N PRO A 153 -11.44 -3.71 7.27
CA PRO A 153 -10.95 -4.96 7.82
C PRO A 153 -10.20 -5.78 6.75
N ASN A 154 -9.11 -6.43 7.14
CA ASN A 154 -8.24 -7.24 6.27
C ASN A 154 -7.85 -6.50 4.97
N TYR A 155 -7.61 -5.19 5.09
CA TYR A 155 -7.37 -4.33 3.95
C TYR A 155 -6.14 -4.77 3.15
N ASP A 156 -5.08 -5.17 3.85
CA ASP A 156 -3.84 -5.69 3.27
C ASP A 156 -4.09 -6.82 2.26
N VAL A 157 -4.81 -7.86 2.67
CA VAL A 157 -5.09 -9.02 1.82
C VAL A 157 -5.86 -8.61 0.57
N THR A 158 -6.91 -7.79 0.74
CA THR A 158 -7.76 -7.36 -0.39
C THR A 158 -7.11 -6.34 -1.30
N PHE A 159 -6.19 -5.52 -0.76
CA PHE A 159 -5.50 -4.50 -1.53
C PHE A 159 -4.45 -5.15 -2.42
N ILE A 160 -3.57 -5.97 -1.84
CA ILE A 160 -2.50 -6.69 -2.55
C ILE A 160 -3.08 -7.48 -3.72
N ALA A 161 -4.15 -8.26 -3.46
CA ALA A 161 -4.81 -9.06 -4.50
C ALA A 161 -5.36 -8.25 -5.69
N ALA A 162 -5.64 -6.95 -5.50
CA ALA A 162 -6.19 -6.06 -6.52
C ALA A 162 -5.14 -5.13 -7.16
N GLN A 163 -3.85 -5.28 -6.84
CA GLN A 163 -2.84 -4.35 -7.35
C GLN A 163 -2.11 -4.86 -8.60
N ASP A 164 -2.01 -6.15 -8.89
CA ASP A 164 -1.12 -6.66 -9.96
C ASP A 164 0.31 -6.06 -9.87
N ASP A 165 0.86 -5.94 -8.65
CA ASP A 165 2.19 -5.38 -8.38
C ASP A 165 3.14 -6.48 -7.84
N PRO A 166 4.02 -7.05 -8.69
CA PRO A 166 4.93 -8.11 -8.28
C PRO A 166 5.92 -7.72 -7.17
N LEU A 167 6.26 -6.43 -7.06
CA LEU A 167 7.13 -5.94 -5.99
C LEU A 167 6.37 -5.95 -4.67
N LEU A 168 5.08 -5.61 -4.69
CA LEU A 168 4.20 -5.69 -3.53
C LEU A 168 4.01 -7.14 -3.05
N ASP A 169 3.86 -8.10 -3.98
CA ASP A 169 3.82 -9.53 -3.64
C ASP A 169 5.12 -9.99 -2.99
N THR A 170 6.26 -9.57 -3.55
CA THR A 170 7.57 -9.85 -2.98
C THR A 170 7.70 -9.28 -1.56
N PHE A 171 7.24 -8.05 -1.34
CA PHE A 171 7.22 -7.45 -0.01
C PHE A 171 6.34 -8.25 0.95
N ALA A 172 5.16 -8.70 0.51
CA ALA A 172 4.27 -9.48 1.34
C ALA A 172 4.92 -10.80 1.82
N GLU A 173 5.62 -11.47 0.91
CA GLU A 173 6.38 -12.68 1.24
C GLU A 173 7.55 -12.39 2.18
N GLN A 174 8.28 -11.29 1.99
CA GLN A 174 9.36 -10.87 2.88
C GLN A 174 8.85 -10.56 4.29
N VAL A 175 7.68 -9.91 4.44
CA VAL A 175 7.05 -9.71 5.75
C VAL A 175 6.69 -11.05 6.39
N ARG A 176 6.22 -12.04 5.62
CA ARG A 176 5.84 -13.37 6.12
C ARG A 176 7.03 -14.09 6.77
N VAL A 177 8.20 -14.05 6.14
CA VAL A 177 9.42 -14.70 6.62
C VAL A 177 10.22 -13.85 7.61
N HIS A 178 9.93 -12.56 7.73
CA HIS A 178 10.61 -11.68 8.69
C HIS A 178 10.36 -12.10 10.15
N HIS A 179 11.37 -11.90 11.01
CA HIS A 179 11.36 -12.25 12.44
C HIS A 179 10.50 -11.29 13.30
N PHE A 180 9.29 -11.00 12.85
CA PHE A 180 8.33 -10.17 13.57
C PHE A 180 7.27 -11.02 14.27
N ARG A 181 6.83 -10.55 15.45
CA ARG A 181 5.58 -11.06 16.04
C ARG A 181 4.44 -10.86 15.04
N HIS A 182 3.50 -11.79 15.02
CA HIS A 182 2.39 -11.81 14.06
C HIS A 182 1.65 -10.46 13.94
N VAL A 183 1.39 -9.79 15.05
CA VAL A 183 0.74 -8.46 15.06
C VAL A 183 1.55 -7.39 14.31
N HIS A 184 2.89 -7.44 14.39
CA HIS A 184 3.75 -6.49 13.69
C HIS A 184 3.85 -6.78 12.20
N ARG A 185 3.78 -8.06 11.79
CA ARG A 185 3.66 -8.45 10.38
C ARG A 185 2.38 -7.89 9.75
N ARG A 186 1.22 -8.13 10.38
CA ARG A 186 -0.07 -7.58 9.93
C ARG A 186 -0.06 -6.06 9.87
N ASN A 187 0.52 -5.40 10.87
CA ASN A 187 0.62 -3.94 10.86
C ASN A 187 1.54 -3.44 9.72
N ALA A 188 2.66 -4.10 9.43
CA ALA A 188 3.53 -3.67 8.34
C ALA A 188 2.84 -3.74 6.97
N LEU A 189 2.14 -4.85 6.69
CA LEU A 189 1.37 -5.02 5.45
C LEU A 189 0.26 -3.97 5.32
N ASN A 190 -0.54 -3.84 6.38
CA ASN A 190 -1.68 -2.94 6.37
C ASN A 190 -1.24 -1.48 6.22
N GLU A 191 -0.25 -1.04 6.99
CA GLU A 191 0.26 0.34 6.88
C GLU A 191 0.91 0.61 5.51
N LEU A 192 1.57 -0.37 4.88
CA LEU A 192 2.07 -0.18 3.52
C LEU A 192 0.93 -0.02 2.52
N CYS A 193 -0.08 -0.88 2.57
CA CYS A 193 -1.25 -0.77 1.69
C CYS A 193 -1.97 0.57 1.87
N MET A 194 -2.09 1.05 3.13
CA MET A 194 -2.63 2.37 3.43
C MET A 194 -1.77 3.50 2.85
N LEU A 195 -0.43 3.39 2.88
CA LEU A 195 0.48 4.34 2.25
C LEU A 195 0.24 4.40 0.75
N LEU A 196 0.23 3.24 0.08
CA LEU A 196 0.07 3.13 -1.37
C LEU A 196 -1.28 3.71 -1.83
N ALA A 197 -2.35 3.44 -1.08
CA ALA A 197 -3.67 3.98 -1.36
C ALA A 197 -3.77 5.48 -1.09
N ASN A 198 -3.22 5.97 0.03
CA ASN A 198 -3.29 7.38 0.40
C ASN A 198 -2.47 8.28 -0.53
N GLN A 199 -1.31 7.80 -1.01
CA GLN A 199 -0.46 8.57 -1.91
C GLN A 199 -0.75 8.27 -3.39
N ASP A 200 -1.62 7.30 -3.68
CA ASP A 200 -1.94 6.79 -5.01
C ASP A 200 -0.69 6.38 -5.83
N VAL A 201 0.19 5.58 -5.21
CA VAL A 201 1.45 5.12 -5.82
C VAL A 201 1.60 3.60 -5.78
N THR A 202 2.53 3.06 -6.59
CA THR A 202 3.02 1.67 -6.52
C THR A 202 4.11 1.52 -5.47
N LEU A 203 4.51 0.28 -5.17
CA LEU A 203 5.62 0.06 -4.24
C LEU A 203 6.96 0.57 -4.81
N SER A 204 7.14 0.58 -6.12
CA SER A 204 8.39 1.01 -6.77
C SER A 204 8.68 2.51 -6.62
N ASP A 205 7.66 3.30 -6.31
CA ASP A 205 7.73 4.74 -6.09
C ASP A 205 7.86 5.14 -4.61
N VAL A 206 7.78 4.18 -3.69
CA VAL A 206 7.96 4.46 -2.26
C VAL A 206 9.42 4.80 -1.96
N THR A 207 9.64 5.94 -1.31
CA THR A 207 10.95 6.43 -0.89
C THR A 207 11.02 6.55 0.64
N PRO A 208 12.23 6.71 1.22
CA PRO A 208 12.36 7.06 2.64
C PRO A 208 11.55 8.29 3.05
N ALA A 209 11.56 9.34 2.20
CA ALA A 209 10.82 10.58 2.42
C ALA A 209 9.30 10.36 2.42
N SER A 210 8.80 9.52 1.51
CA SER A 210 7.36 9.23 1.39
C SER A 210 6.81 8.37 2.52
N LEU A 211 7.61 7.43 3.02
CA LEU A 211 7.29 6.67 4.22
C LEU A 211 7.25 7.56 5.46
N LEU A 212 8.20 8.51 5.58
CA LEU A 212 8.21 9.48 6.67
C LEU A 212 7.00 10.43 6.57
N HIS A 213 6.68 10.94 5.39
CA HIS A 213 5.50 11.76 5.13
C HIS A 213 4.22 11.04 5.55
N PHE A 214 4.03 9.80 5.11
CA PHE A 214 2.91 8.95 5.53
C PHE A 214 2.82 8.84 7.06
N ALA A 215 3.96 8.60 7.73
CA ALA A 215 3.97 8.45 9.18
C ALA A 215 3.59 9.75 9.92
N HIS A 216 3.94 10.92 9.37
CA HIS A 216 3.48 12.22 9.88
C HIS A 216 1.98 12.42 9.69
N GLU A 217 1.45 12.17 8.50
CA GLU A 217 0.01 12.30 8.22
C GLU A 217 -0.81 11.34 9.09
N ASN A 218 -0.30 10.13 9.30
CA ASN A 218 -0.92 9.13 10.15
C ASN A 218 -1.01 9.58 11.61
N ARG A 219 0.08 10.18 12.11
CA ARG A 219 0.12 10.79 13.44
C ARG A 219 -0.90 11.93 13.54
N LYS A 220 -0.92 12.87 12.58
CA LYS A 220 -1.90 13.97 12.57
C LYS A 220 -3.34 13.46 12.64
N ALA A 221 -3.69 12.50 11.78
CA ALA A 221 -5.03 11.88 11.78
C ALA A 221 -5.39 11.25 13.12
N ARG A 222 -4.46 10.50 13.75
CA ARG A 222 -4.70 9.91 15.08
C ARG A 222 -4.89 10.97 16.17
N CYS A 223 -4.21 12.12 16.08
CA CYS A 223 -4.37 13.22 17.03
C CYS A 223 -5.77 13.83 16.96
N VAL A 224 -6.30 13.99 15.75
CA VAL A 224 -7.66 14.48 15.52
C VAL A 224 -8.69 13.51 16.10
N LEU A 225 -8.50 12.21 15.87
CA LEU A 225 -9.46 11.18 16.32
C LEU A 225 -9.36 10.83 17.81
N GLN A 226 -8.19 11.00 18.43
CA GLN A 226 -7.91 10.64 19.81
C GLN A 226 -7.14 11.75 20.52
N PRO A 227 -7.76 12.94 20.71
CA PRO A 227 -7.09 14.07 21.35
C PRO A 227 -6.60 13.68 22.75
N GLY A 228 -5.37 14.08 23.09
CA GLY A 228 -4.72 13.76 24.37
C GLY A 228 -4.18 12.33 24.52
N SER A 229 -4.46 11.42 23.58
CA SER A 229 -3.94 10.04 23.65
C SER A 229 -2.44 9.98 23.35
N ARG A 230 -1.64 9.46 24.28
CA ARG A 230 -0.21 9.20 24.04
C ARG A 230 0.03 8.19 22.90
N ALA A 231 -0.94 7.32 22.61
CA ALA A 231 -0.85 6.36 21.52
C ALA A 231 -1.01 7.03 20.14
N ALA A 232 -1.67 8.19 20.07
CA ALA A 232 -1.80 8.99 18.85
C ALA A 232 -0.45 9.61 18.41
N ASN A 233 0.47 9.81 19.35
CA ASN A 233 1.81 10.37 19.12
C ASN A 233 2.87 9.35 18.64
N ARG A 234 2.46 8.18 18.12
CA ARG A 234 3.39 7.14 17.66
C ARG A 234 3.57 7.22 16.15
N PHE A 235 4.83 7.23 15.72
CA PHE A 235 5.16 7.02 14.31
C PHE A 235 4.90 5.58 13.90
N VAL A 236 4.22 5.41 12.78
CA VAL A 236 4.05 4.13 12.09
C VAL A 236 5.17 3.93 11.07
N GLY A 237 5.17 2.80 10.37
CA GLY A 237 6.09 2.57 9.26
C GLY A 237 7.43 1.92 9.62
N ARG A 238 7.73 1.69 10.91
CA ARG A 238 9.00 1.02 11.29
C ARG A 238 9.14 -0.38 10.67
N GLY A 239 8.09 -1.19 10.74
CA GLY A 239 8.11 -2.54 10.14
C GLY A 239 8.24 -2.50 8.61
N ILE A 240 7.64 -1.49 7.97
CA ILE A 240 7.78 -1.26 6.52
C ILE A 240 9.25 -0.93 6.20
N TRP A 241 9.83 0.01 6.95
CA TRP A 241 11.23 0.42 6.78
C TRP A 241 12.19 -0.76 6.86
N ASP A 242 12.09 -1.56 7.93
CA ASP A 242 13.01 -2.67 8.18
C ASP A 242 12.95 -3.70 7.05
N VAL A 243 11.75 -4.01 6.53
CA VAL A 243 11.57 -4.95 5.43
C VAL A 243 12.05 -4.36 4.09
N LEU A 244 11.68 -3.12 3.76
CA LEU A 244 12.14 -2.48 2.52
C LEU A 244 13.65 -2.29 2.47
N HIS A 245 14.26 -1.99 3.62
CA HIS A 245 15.72 -1.92 3.74
C HIS A 245 16.36 -3.30 3.53
N THR A 246 15.79 -4.35 4.12
CA THR A 246 16.26 -5.75 3.94
C THR A 246 16.13 -6.20 2.48
N MET A 247 15.07 -5.78 1.79
CA MET A 247 14.88 -5.99 0.35
C MET A 247 15.85 -5.17 -0.53
N GLY A 248 16.63 -4.26 0.05
CA GLY A 248 17.51 -3.36 -0.69
C GLY A 248 16.77 -2.27 -1.49
N HIS A 249 15.47 -2.07 -1.22
CA HIS A 249 14.63 -1.11 -1.97
C HIS A 249 15.15 0.32 -1.89
N PHE A 250 15.61 0.74 -0.71
CA PHE A 250 16.17 2.08 -0.48
C PHE A 250 17.65 2.23 -0.84
N LEU A 251 18.35 1.13 -1.15
CA LEU A 251 19.78 1.13 -1.41
C LEU A 251 20.13 1.38 -2.88
N ARG A 252 19.13 1.55 -3.76
CA ARG A 252 19.37 1.99 -5.14
C ARG A 252 19.57 3.50 -5.16
N PRO A 253 20.80 4.01 -5.39
CA PRO A 253 20.91 5.32 -6.01
C PRO A 253 20.20 5.20 -7.36
N ARG A 254 18.99 5.76 -7.49
CA ARG A 254 18.39 6.02 -8.80
C ARG A 254 19.42 6.89 -9.51
N ARG A 255 20.31 6.29 -10.30
CA ARG A 255 21.06 7.02 -11.31
C ARG A 255 19.98 7.71 -12.11
N ARG A 256 19.82 9.02 -11.92
CA ARG A 256 19.11 9.84 -12.89
C ARG A 256 19.74 9.44 -14.21
N ALA A 257 18.92 8.95 -15.14
CA ALA A 257 19.37 8.77 -16.51
C ALA A 257 19.79 10.17 -16.97
N CYS A 258 21.06 10.51 -16.80
CA CYS A 258 21.69 11.51 -17.64
C CYS A 258 21.44 11.04 -19.06
N GLY A 259 20.88 11.92 -19.89
CA GLY A 259 20.61 11.64 -21.29
C GLY A 259 21.84 11.10 -22.03
N PRO A 260 21.64 10.61 -23.27
CA PRO A 260 22.71 9.99 -24.04
C PRO A 260 23.92 10.95 -24.13
N PRO A 261 25.16 10.42 -24.18
CA PRO A 261 26.32 11.26 -24.39
C PRO A 261 26.24 11.86 -25.79
N CYS A 262 25.72 13.07 -25.90
CA CYS A 262 26.05 13.98 -26.99
C CYS A 262 27.54 14.31 -26.83
N CYS A 263 28.38 13.53 -27.52
CA CYS A 263 29.65 13.91 -28.14
C CYS A 263 30.43 12.62 -28.51
N ALA A 264 29.89 11.87 -29.46
CA ALA A 264 30.76 11.19 -30.41
C ALA A 264 31.17 12.26 -31.44
N ASP A 265 32.37 12.82 -31.29
CA ASP A 265 33.14 13.42 -32.38
C ASP A 265 34.55 13.79 -31.91
N ARG A 266 35.43 12.78 -31.87
CA ARG A 266 36.77 12.96 -32.41
C ARG A 266 37.37 11.62 -32.80
N CYS A 267 37.23 11.33 -34.10
CA CYS A 267 38.08 10.43 -34.87
C CYS A 267 39.57 10.70 -34.60
N GLY A 268 40.32 9.62 -34.39
CA GLY A 268 41.77 9.60 -34.26
C GLY A 268 42.29 8.18 -34.47
N SER A 269 42.23 7.75 -35.73
CA SER A 269 42.94 6.63 -36.38
C SER A 269 44.16 6.04 -35.65
N MET A 270 44.24 4.70 -35.58
CA MET A 270 45.25 3.87 -36.25
C MET A 270 45.00 2.38 -35.92
N SER A 271 44.55 1.59 -36.90
CA SER A 271 45.34 0.56 -37.63
C SER A 271 45.53 -0.75 -36.83
N SER A 272 44.81 -1.82 -37.23
CA SER A 272 45.34 -2.95 -38.05
C SER A 272 45.90 -4.08 -37.13
N LEU A 273 45.56 -5.38 -37.19
CA LEU A 273 45.48 -6.32 -38.32
C LEU A 273 45.06 -7.74 -37.83
N THR A 274 44.43 -8.53 -38.72
CA THR A 274 44.45 -10.02 -38.88
C THR A 274 43.87 -10.98 -37.81
N SER A 275 42.84 -11.79 -38.14
CA SER A 275 42.87 -13.15 -38.76
C SER A 275 42.85 -14.25 -37.66
N THR A 276 42.10 -15.36 -37.65
CA THR A 276 41.73 -16.33 -38.71
C THR A 276 40.62 -17.31 -38.22
N ARG A 277 39.91 -17.88 -39.19
CA ARG A 277 38.88 -18.96 -39.32
C ARG A 277 38.73 -20.14 -38.29
N PHE A 278 37.44 -20.53 -38.12
CA PHE A 278 36.74 -21.86 -37.99
C PHE A 278 37.51 -23.20 -38.29
N PRO A 279 37.03 -24.45 -37.97
CA PRO A 279 35.61 -24.92 -38.00
C PRO A 279 35.09 -26.09 -37.05
N THR A 280 33.74 -26.24 -37.02
CA THR A 280 32.82 -27.43 -36.98
C THR A 280 32.84 -28.59 -35.93
N ARG A 281 31.69 -28.74 -35.18
CA ARG A 281 30.65 -29.84 -35.06
C ARG A 281 31.05 -31.35 -34.90
N PRO A 282 30.15 -32.34 -34.58
CA PRO A 282 28.76 -32.36 -34.00
C PRO A 282 28.42 -33.53 -33.00
N SER A 283 27.12 -33.62 -32.61
CA SER A 283 26.34 -34.83 -32.20
C SER A 283 26.51 -35.33 -30.74
N VAL A 284 25.48 -35.75 -29.98
CA VAL A 284 24.51 -36.83 -30.24
C VAL A 284 23.23 -36.62 -29.39
N ALA A 285 22.08 -36.97 -29.98
CA ALA A 285 20.77 -37.10 -29.35
C ALA A 285 20.59 -38.49 -28.69
N CYS A 286 19.83 -38.59 -27.60
CA CYS A 286 19.21 -39.84 -27.19
C CYS A 286 17.77 -39.60 -26.74
N SER A 287 16.85 -40.16 -27.52
CA SER A 287 15.41 -40.25 -27.28
C SER A 287 15.06 -41.52 -26.48
N SER A 288 13.77 -41.66 -26.17
CA SER A 288 13.02 -42.85 -25.68
C SER A 288 12.93 -42.96 -24.14
N THR A 289 11.81 -43.33 -23.49
CA THR A 289 10.61 -44.06 -23.94
C THR A 289 9.51 -43.99 -22.84
N THR A 290 8.25 -43.85 -23.27
CA THR A 290 7.02 -44.57 -22.84
C THR A 290 6.55 -44.67 -21.36
N SER A 291 5.37 -44.06 -21.12
CA SER A 291 4.13 -44.48 -20.39
C SER A 291 3.96 -45.94 -19.89
N PRO A 292 2.91 -46.35 -19.11
CA PRO A 292 1.71 -45.63 -18.66
C PRO A 292 1.15 -45.93 -17.22
N ALA A 293 0.15 -45.11 -16.86
CA ALA A 293 -1.11 -45.39 -16.13
C ALA A 293 -1.20 -46.47 -15.02
N ALA A 294 -1.66 -46.05 -13.83
CA ALA A 294 -2.48 -46.88 -12.95
C ALA A 294 -3.66 -46.07 -12.39
N ARG A 295 -4.84 -46.45 -12.87
CA ARG A 295 -6.19 -46.05 -12.46
C ARG A 295 -6.54 -46.80 -11.16
N ARG A 296 -6.98 -46.11 -10.10
CA ARG A 296 -7.74 -46.73 -9.00
C ARG A 296 -8.97 -45.91 -8.64
N THR A 297 -10.10 -46.57 -8.82
CA THR A 297 -11.47 -46.19 -8.51
C THR A 297 -11.88 -46.63 -7.10
N LEU A 298 -12.83 -45.86 -6.54
CA LEU A 298 -13.94 -46.26 -5.66
C LEU A 298 -13.61 -46.82 -4.27
N THR A 299 -14.09 -46.13 -3.22
CA THR A 299 -15.33 -46.53 -2.50
C THR A 299 -15.68 -45.54 -1.38
N THR A 300 -16.95 -45.17 -1.27
CA THR A 300 -17.58 -44.49 -0.13
C THR A 300 -18.42 -45.52 0.63
N PRO A 301 -18.52 -45.45 1.96
CA PRO A 301 -19.84 -45.55 2.62
C PRO A 301 -19.87 -44.79 3.98
N PRO A 302 -20.91 -45.00 4.81
CA PRO A 302 -22.35 -44.88 4.57
C PRO A 302 -22.92 -43.53 5.06
#